data_AF-A0A950L5M4-F1
#
_entry.id   AF-A0A950L5M4-F1
#
_cell.length_a   1.000
_cell.length_b   1.000
_cell.length_c   1.000
_cell.angle_alpha   90.00
_cell.angle_beta   90.00
_cell.angle_gamma   90.00
#
_symmetry.space_group_name_H-M   'P 1'
#
loop_
_entity.id
_entity.type
_entity.pdbx_description
1 polymer ?
#
loop_
_entity_poly.entity_id
_entity_poly.type
_entity_poly.pdbx_seq_one_letter_code
_entity_poly.pdbx_strand_id
1 'polypeptide(L)'
;MRSVPARAALLGALFAALVTLPGLGIGTLWDNSETAYGEVAREVVLTHDWIVMHLNGQPWFVQPPLYFWIAALFAKMFGISTFALRLPSALATIAMGGTVGYATARIAGERAGMVAAIVLSTSLMQAIVGRLAIMDALLDFTIAAAVLWWYRAFEPSGSPRRRDTAFVCGALALAVGTLAKGPVAPVITALVVGAWALWERRAGRLAAPRRRALVLALLAYLAVTLPWFVALAVRVGPGAIAELIGHYTFGRYTGVIENQTGPLWYYVPVVILGFFPWIAFVPVAAVAAWREARGPDGGFARLALVWTAVPFLFFTFASTKLPNYVAMVLPALAILVALWFERVRAGADRRAAIISALTIPVFVGAVAFAIDRFSRSNRLDVDVAAVNHQLVFLGVAMLLGSLLTVVAIARRATASWSPYVLALTSGALVLFIALVAEPVAEPLKPIPPIARAIDATRKPGDTIAIGGVSGGNGLIFYTAPPVHDFKNNAGFVETVCDNPEAWVVTRPQDAQRLAELARALHHTAEVVMRTPSPQHPRAALIHVTGPLCPRN
;
A
#
# COMPACT_ATOMS: atom_id res chain seq x y z
N MET A 1 -23.09 -12.85 -26.97
CA MET A 1 -21.95 -13.32 -26.13
C MET A 1 -20.90 -12.24 -25.79
N ARG A 2 -21.10 -10.93 -26.05
CA ARG A 2 -20.11 -9.87 -25.77
C ARG A 2 -20.17 -9.27 -24.33
N SER A 3 -21.19 -9.59 -23.54
CA SER A 3 -21.47 -8.97 -22.23
C SER A 3 -20.81 -9.65 -21.02
N VAL A 4 -20.33 -10.88 -21.18
CA VAL A 4 -19.92 -11.78 -20.08
C VAL A 4 -18.70 -11.24 -19.29
N PRO A 5 -17.61 -10.77 -19.91
CA PRO A 5 -16.46 -10.25 -19.15
C PRO A 5 -16.71 -8.86 -18.53
N ALA A 6 -17.63 -8.09 -19.11
CA ALA A 6 -17.91 -6.73 -18.66
C ALA A 6 -18.62 -6.71 -17.30
N ARG A 7 -19.53 -7.67 -17.05
CA ARG A 7 -20.21 -7.80 -15.75
C ARG A 7 -19.24 -8.09 -14.62
N ALA A 8 -18.33 -9.05 -14.80
CA ALA A 8 -17.30 -9.36 -13.80
C ALA A 8 -16.37 -8.16 -13.53
N ALA A 9 -16.02 -7.40 -14.58
CA ALA A 9 -15.24 -6.18 -14.43
C ALA A 9 -15.97 -5.10 -13.63
N LEU A 10 -17.23 -4.84 -13.96
CA LEU A 10 -18.07 -3.84 -13.29
C LEU A 10 -18.31 -4.21 -11.82
N LEU A 11 -18.61 -5.48 -11.55
CA LEU A 11 -18.79 -5.96 -10.18
C LEU A 11 -17.48 -5.88 -9.39
N GLY A 12 -16.36 -6.22 -9.99
CA GLY A 12 -15.05 -6.06 -9.37
C GLY A 12 -14.74 -4.62 -8.99
N ALA A 13 -14.93 -3.71 -9.94
CA ALA A 13 -14.76 -2.27 -9.71
C ALA A 13 -15.73 -1.75 -8.63
N LEU A 14 -16.99 -2.20 -8.66
CA LEU A 14 -18.01 -1.80 -7.68
C LEU A 14 -17.65 -2.28 -6.26
N PHE A 15 -17.26 -3.55 -6.09
CA PHE A 15 -16.87 -4.07 -4.78
C PHE A 15 -15.62 -3.37 -4.24
N ALA A 16 -14.60 -3.16 -5.08
CA ALA A 16 -13.44 -2.36 -4.69
C ALA A 16 -13.86 -0.95 -4.26
N ALA A 17 -14.71 -0.27 -5.03
CA ALA A 17 -15.18 1.08 -4.72
C ALA A 17 -15.98 1.12 -3.40
N LEU A 18 -16.84 0.13 -3.16
CA LEU A 18 -17.60 0.02 -1.91
C LEU A 18 -16.71 -0.17 -0.70
N VAL A 19 -15.54 -0.78 -0.85
CA VAL A 19 -14.61 -1.04 0.27
C VAL A 19 -13.62 0.12 0.46
N THR A 20 -13.25 0.83 -0.61
CA THR A 20 -12.23 1.89 -0.55
C THR A 20 -12.79 3.29 -0.41
N LEU A 21 -13.92 3.64 -1.04
CA LEU A 21 -14.39 5.04 -1.08
C LEU A 21 -15.12 5.52 0.19
N PRO A 22 -15.95 4.72 0.87
CA PRO A 22 -16.65 5.21 2.06
C PRO A 22 -15.67 5.66 3.14
N GLY A 23 -15.87 6.89 3.61
CA GLY A 23 -15.02 7.51 4.64
C GLY A 23 -13.56 7.70 4.26
N LEU A 24 -13.22 7.74 2.96
CA LEU A 24 -11.83 7.88 2.51
C LEU A 24 -11.13 9.13 3.07
N GLY A 25 -11.89 10.20 3.31
CA GLY A 25 -11.41 11.44 3.93
C GLY A 25 -11.54 11.52 5.46
N ILE A 26 -11.98 10.44 6.13
CA ILE A 26 -12.09 10.44 7.59
C ILE A 26 -10.69 10.27 8.20
N GLY A 27 -10.43 11.03 9.26
CA GLY A 27 -9.16 10.99 9.99
C GLY A 27 -8.02 11.74 9.29
N THR A 28 -6.92 11.87 10.02
CA THR A 28 -5.64 12.37 9.51
C THR A 28 -4.91 11.28 8.73
N LEU A 29 -3.91 11.68 7.95
CA LEU A 29 -2.98 10.77 7.30
C LEU A 29 -2.30 9.89 8.35
N TRP A 30 -2.21 8.60 8.07
CA TRP A 30 -1.93 7.58 9.07
C TRP A 30 -0.45 7.43 9.38
N ASP A 31 0.39 7.37 8.35
CA ASP A 31 1.81 7.05 8.49
C ASP A 31 2.73 8.15 7.95
N ASN A 32 4.03 7.93 8.12
CA ASN A 32 5.08 8.82 7.66
C ASN A 32 5.13 8.93 6.13
N SER A 33 4.62 7.92 5.41
CA SER A 33 4.58 7.88 3.95
C SER A 33 3.43 8.72 3.41
N GLU A 34 2.21 8.55 3.93
CA GLU A 34 1.03 9.32 3.52
C GLU A 34 1.29 10.82 3.70
N THR A 35 1.86 11.20 4.85
CA THR A 35 2.17 12.60 5.16
C THR A 35 3.26 13.16 4.25
N ALA A 36 4.34 12.41 3.98
CA ALA A 36 5.37 12.82 3.02
C ALA A 36 4.83 12.99 1.61
N TYR A 37 4.08 12.02 1.11
CA TYR A 37 3.57 12.04 -0.26
C TYR A 37 2.46 13.08 -0.43
N GLY A 38 1.65 13.27 0.60
CA GLY A 38 0.66 14.34 0.69
C GLY A 38 1.33 15.72 0.65
N GLU A 39 2.43 15.87 1.37
CA GLU A 39 3.22 17.10 1.37
C GLU A 39 3.88 17.38 0.03
N VAL A 40 4.53 16.38 -0.58
CA VAL A 40 5.10 16.51 -1.93
C VAL A 40 4.03 16.92 -2.93
N ALA A 41 2.83 16.30 -2.88
CA ALA A 41 1.72 16.68 -3.74
C ALA A 41 1.24 18.13 -3.48
N ARG A 42 1.20 18.56 -2.21
CA ARG A 42 0.88 19.94 -1.82
C ARG A 42 1.90 20.93 -2.38
N GLU A 43 3.19 20.62 -2.26
CA GLU A 43 4.27 21.46 -2.77
C GLU A 43 4.26 21.56 -4.30
N VAL A 44 3.90 20.50 -5.03
CA VAL A 44 3.68 20.58 -6.50
C VAL A 44 2.56 21.57 -6.84
N VAL A 45 1.48 21.61 -6.05
CA VAL A 45 0.38 22.56 -6.25
C VAL A 45 0.82 24.00 -5.97
N LEU A 46 1.56 24.23 -4.89
CA LEU A 46 1.98 25.56 -4.46
C LEU A 46 3.08 26.15 -5.36
N THR A 47 4.12 25.36 -5.63
CA THR A 47 5.30 25.80 -6.40
C THR A 47 5.06 25.81 -7.91
N HIS A 48 4.03 25.09 -8.39
CA HIS A 48 3.79 24.82 -9.80
C HIS A 48 4.94 24.06 -10.50
N ASP A 49 5.83 23.44 -9.72
CA ASP A 49 6.91 22.62 -10.26
C ASP A 49 6.47 21.16 -10.38
N TRP A 50 6.21 20.73 -11.62
CA TRP A 50 5.82 19.34 -11.94
C TRP A 50 7.01 18.44 -12.27
N ILE A 51 8.23 18.99 -12.32
CA ILE A 51 9.43 18.23 -12.68
C ILE A 51 10.22 17.88 -11.42
N VAL A 52 10.52 18.87 -10.57
CA VAL A 52 11.30 18.69 -9.35
C VAL A 52 10.35 18.59 -8.16
N MET A 53 10.33 17.40 -7.55
CA MET A 53 9.56 17.16 -6.34
C MET A 53 10.28 17.79 -5.14
N HIS A 54 9.52 18.35 -4.21
CA HIS A 54 10.06 18.97 -3.00
C HIS A 54 9.36 18.37 -1.77
N LEU A 55 10.11 18.25 -0.68
CA LEU A 55 9.61 17.91 0.64
C LEU A 55 10.27 18.84 1.65
N ASN A 56 9.45 19.51 2.47
CA ASN A 56 9.92 20.51 3.41
C ASN A 56 10.62 21.70 2.71
N GLY A 57 10.17 22.05 1.50
CA GLY A 57 10.77 23.10 0.66
C GLY A 57 12.13 22.73 0.04
N GLN A 58 12.61 21.50 0.22
CA GLN A 58 13.89 21.04 -0.33
C GLN A 58 13.67 20.02 -1.46
N PRO A 59 14.50 20.02 -2.53
CA PRO A 59 14.40 19.02 -3.58
C PRO A 59 14.48 17.58 -3.02
N TRP A 60 13.60 16.71 -3.50
CA TRP A 60 13.37 15.38 -2.94
C TRP A 60 13.36 14.31 -4.03
N PHE A 61 14.47 13.57 -4.17
CA PHE A 61 14.71 12.61 -5.26
C PHE A 61 14.52 11.15 -4.84
N VAL A 62 13.40 10.83 -4.20
CA VAL A 62 13.14 9.48 -3.66
C VAL A 62 12.28 8.63 -4.58
N GLN A 63 11.29 9.22 -5.25
CA GLN A 63 10.32 8.50 -6.07
C GLN A 63 9.98 9.26 -7.37
N PRO A 64 9.62 8.55 -8.45
CA PRO A 64 9.10 9.18 -9.67
C PRO A 64 7.75 9.89 -9.48
N PRO A 65 7.30 10.69 -10.45
CA PRO A 65 6.40 11.80 -10.15
C PRO A 65 4.91 11.44 -10.26
N LEU A 66 4.54 10.31 -10.88
CA LEU A 66 3.17 10.09 -11.35
C LEU A 66 2.15 10.10 -10.22
N TYR A 67 2.48 9.48 -9.08
CA TYR A 67 1.58 9.47 -7.95
C TYR A 67 1.31 10.90 -7.45
N PHE A 68 2.37 11.69 -7.29
CA PHE A 68 2.29 13.08 -6.84
C PHE A 68 1.54 13.95 -7.84
N TRP A 69 1.70 13.71 -9.14
CA TRP A 69 0.94 14.42 -10.17
C TRP A 69 -0.56 14.16 -10.03
N ILE A 70 -0.97 12.89 -9.92
CA ILE A 70 -2.39 12.54 -9.79
C ILE A 70 -2.95 13.09 -8.47
N ALA A 71 -2.20 12.97 -7.37
CA ALA A 71 -2.59 13.51 -6.07
C ALA A 71 -2.72 15.05 -6.11
N ALA A 72 -1.76 15.75 -6.71
CA ALA A 72 -1.78 17.21 -6.88
C ALA A 72 -2.97 17.67 -7.74
N LEU A 73 -3.31 16.93 -8.80
CA LEU A 73 -4.49 17.23 -9.63
C LEU A 73 -5.79 17.11 -8.81
N PHE A 74 -5.94 16.04 -8.02
CA PHE A 74 -7.11 15.92 -7.13
C PHE A 74 -7.11 16.97 -6.03
N ALA A 75 -5.95 17.32 -5.49
CA ALA A 75 -5.83 18.35 -4.49
C ALA A 75 -6.17 19.75 -5.05
N LYS A 76 -5.92 20.01 -6.35
CA LYS A 76 -6.45 21.20 -7.04
C LYS A 76 -7.97 21.18 -7.20
N MET A 77 -8.58 20.02 -7.44
CA MET A 77 -10.02 19.87 -7.65
C MET A 77 -10.85 19.92 -6.35
N PHE A 78 -10.33 19.32 -5.28
CA PHE A 78 -11.06 19.09 -4.03
C PHE A 78 -10.43 19.77 -2.81
N GLY A 79 -9.36 20.56 -3.02
CA GLY A 79 -8.54 21.12 -1.95
C GLY A 79 -7.54 20.11 -1.38
N ILE A 80 -6.51 20.63 -0.68
CA ILE A 80 -5.53 19.81 0.04
C ILE A 80 -6.25 19.12 1.21
N SER A 81 -6.67 17.88 1.00
CA SER A 81 -7.44 17.10 1.96
C SER A 81 -7.04 15.63 1.93
N THR A 82 -7.28 14.90 3.02
CA THR A 82 -7.04 13.45 3.08
C THR A 82 -7.81 12.70 2.00
N PHE A 83 -9.05 13.12 1.71
CA PHE A 83 -9.84 12.57 0.61
C PHE A 83 -9.12 12.73 -0.74
N ALA A 84 -8.69 13.94 -1.09
CA ALA A 84 -8.04 14.21 -2.37
C ALA A 84 -6.73 13.43 -2.53
N LEU A 85 -5.94 13.33 -1.45
CA LEU A 85 -4.64 12.67 -1.46
C LEU A 85 -4.73 11.13 -1.52
N ARG A 86 -5.79 10.54 -0.97
CA ARG A 86 -6.02 9.08 -1.00
C ARG A 86 -6.75 8.60 -2.26
N LEU A 87 -7.39 9.50 -3.00
CA LEU A 87 -8.16 9.17 -4.20
C LEU A 87 -7.35 8.46 -5.31
N PRO A 88 -6.07 8.80 -5.59
CA PRO A 88 -5.27 8.05 -6.55
C PRO A 88 -5.19 6.55 -6.23
N SER A 89 -4.95 6.21 -4.96
CA SER A 89 -4.83 4.82 -4.49
C SER A 89 -6.17 4.07 -4.58
N ALA A 90 -7.25 4.76 -4.22
CA ALA A 90 -8.60 4.19 -4.29
C ALA A 90 -8.98 3.87 -5.75
N LEU A 91 -8.72 4.79 -6.67
CA LEU A 91 -9.00 4.59 -8.10
C LEU A 91 -8.13 3.49 -8.71
N ALA A 92 -6.86 3.41 -8.34
CA ALA A 92 -5.98 2.32 -8.77
C ALA A 92 -6.48 0.95 -8.28
N THR A 93 -6.97 0.87 -7.04
CA THR A 93 -7.55 -0.36 -6.47
C THR A 93 -8.85 -0.76 -7.19
N ILE A 94 -9.70 0.20 -7.50
CA ILE A 94 -10.92 -0.01 -8.30
C ILE A 94 -10.58 -0.54 -9.70
N ALA A 95 -9.61 0.09 -10.36
CA ALA A 95 -9.13 -0.32 -11.68
C ALA A 95 -8.52 -1.72 -11.65
N MET A 96 -7.79 -2.08 -10.59
CA MET A 96 -7.21 -3.41 -10.42
C MET A 96 -8.27 -4.49 -10.21
N GLY A 97 -9.26 -4.25 -9.34
CA GLY A 97 -10.38 -5.17 -9.14
C GLY A 97 -11.14 -5.44 -10.44
N GLY A 98 -11.44 -4.39 -11.21
CA GLY A 98 -12.09 -4.53 -12.51
C GLY A 98 -11.22 -5.26 -13.55
N THR A 99 -9.92 -5.00 -13.59
CA THR A 99 -8.99 -5.61 -14.55
C THR A 99 -8.78 -7.10 -14.28
N VAL A 100 -8.55 -7.47 -13.01
CA VAL A 100 -8.39 -8.87 -12.59
C VAL A 100 -9.69 -9.65 -12.82
N GLY A 101 -10.84 -9.06 -12.47
CA GLY A 101 -12.16 -9.65 -12.73
C GLY A 101 -12.42 -9.87 -14.22
N TYR A 102 -12.15 -8.86 -15.06
CA TYR A 102 -12.29 -8.96 -16.52
C TYR A 102 -11.40 -10.06 -17.10
N ALA A 103 -10.11 -10.06 -16.77
CA ALA A 103 -9.14 -10.99 -17.34
C ALA A 103 -9.46 -12.43 -16.94
N THR A 104 -9.79 -12.65 -15.67
CA THR A 104 -10.19 -13.96 -15.15
C THR A 104 -11.51 -14.43 -15.76
N ALA A 105 -12.51 -13.55 -15.88
CA ALA A 105 -13.80 -13.91 -16.50
C ALA A 105 -13.66 -14.37 -17.95
N ARG A 106 -12.72 -13.75 -18.67
CA ARG A 106 -12.44 -14.08 -20.07
C ARG A 106 -11.81 -15.47 -20.21
N ILE A 107 -10.96 -15.86 -19.27
CA ILE A 107 -10.15 -17.08 -19.35
C ILE A 107 -10.87 -18.27 -18.70
N ALA A 108 -11.43 -18.07 -17.50
CA ALA A 108 -12.00 -19.11 -16.66
C ALA A 108 -13.54 -19.01 -16.47
N GLY A 109 -14.19 -18.07 -17.15
CA GLY A 109 -15.64 -17.86 -17.11
C GLY A 109 -16.10 -16.78 -16.12
N GLU A 110 -17.27 -16.20 -16.38
CA GLU A 110 -17.82 -15.01 -15.68
C GLU A 110 -17.72 -15.10 -14.16
N ARG A 111 -18.16 -16.25 -13.63
CA ARG A 111 -18.20 -16.50 -12.20
C ARG A 111 -16.80 -16.52 -11.59
N ALA A 112 -15.83 -17.18 -12.21
CA ALA A 112 -14.45 -17.18 -11.73
C ALA A 112 -13.90 -15.74 -11.71
N GLY A 113 -14.24 -14.92 -12.71
CA GLY A 113 -13.87 -13.51 -12.70
C GLY A 113 -14.52 -12.70 -11.59
N MET A 114 -15.82 -12.91 -11.34
CA MET A 114 -16.51 -12.28 -10.21
C MET A 114 -15.86 -12.69 -8.88
N VAL A 115 -15.56 -13.98 -8.69
CA VAL A 115 -14.92 -14.49 -7.48
C VAL A 115 -13.52 -13.92 -7.31
N ALA A 116 -12.68 -13.88 -8.36
CA ALA A 116 -11.34 -13.29 -8.26
C ALA A 116 -11.41 -11.80 -7.89
N ALA A 117 -12.35 -11.06 -8.45
CA ALA A 117 -12.49 -9.65 -8.17
C ALA A 117 -12.94 -9.37 -6.73
N ILE A 118 -13.94 -10.10 -6.21
CA ILE A 118 -14.40 -9.92 -4.82
C ILE A 118 -13.35 -10.41 -3.82
N VAL A 119 -12.63 -11.51 -4.12
CA VAL A 119 -11.55 -12.03 -3.28
C VAL A 119 -10.45 -10.99 -3.14
N LEU A 120 -10.00 -10.42 -4.27
CA LEU A 120 -8.99 -9.37 -4.27
C LEU A 120 -9.47 -8.14 -3.48
N SER A 121 -10.65 -7.62 -3.84
CA SER A 121 -11.19 -6.36 -3.29
C SER A 121 -11.50 -6.43 -1.79
N THR A 122 -11.75 -7.63 -1.27
CA THR A 122 -12.07 -7.85 0.16
C THR A 122 -10.93 -8.50 0.93
N SER A 123 -9.73 -8.58 0.33
CA SER A 123 -8.51 -8.92 1.07
C SER A 123 -8.03 -7.70 1.87
N LEU A 124 -7.61 -7.93 3.11
CA LEU A 124 -7.32 -6.86 4.06
C LEU A 124 -6.27 -5.86 3.55
N MET A 125 -5.15 -6.35 3.01
CA MET A 125 -4.08 -5.50 2.51
C MET A 125 -4.49 -4.72 1.27
N GLN A 126 -5.24 -5.32 0.34
CA GLN A 126 -5.73 -4.61 -0.84
C GLN A 126 -6.60 -3.41 -0.43
N ALA A 127 -7.49 -3.64 0.53
CA ALA A 127 -8.34 -2.60 1.09
C ALA A 127 -7.53 -1.49 1.76
N ILE A 128 -6.55 -1.84 2.60
CA ILE A 128 -5.71 -0.86 3.31
C ILE A 128 -4.88 -0.04 2.31
N VAL A 129 -4.15 -0.70 1.41
CA VAL A 129 -3.30 -0.02 0.41
C VAL A 129 -4.13 0.88 -0.50
N GLY A 130 -5.36 0.49 -0.83
CA GLY A 130 -6.30 1.33 -1.59
C GLY A 130 -6.84 2.54 -0.85
N ARG A 131 -6.68 2.62 0.48
CA ARG A 131 -7.16 3.72 1.33
C ARG A 131 -6.05 4.63 1.84
N LEU A 132 -4.79 4.21 1.72
CA LEU A 132 -3.63 5.02 2.07
C LEU A 132 -3.18 5.88 0.90
N ALA A 133 -2.76 7.11 1.17
CA ALA A 133 -2.14 8.03 0.23
C ALA A 133 -0.71 7.61 -0.15
N ILE A 134 -0.55 6.40 -0.70
CA ILE A 134 0.72 5.81 -1.15
C ILE A 134 0.65 5.29 -2.59
N MET A 135 1.79 5.29 -3.27
CA MET A 135 1.92 4.89 -4.69
C MET A 135 1.76 3.38 -4.96
N ASP A 136 1.73 2.56 -3.93
CA ASP A 136 1.74 1.11 -4.03
C ASP A 136 0.49 0.55 -4.73
N ALA A 137 -0.70 1.08 -4.43
CA ALA A 137 -1.92 0.70 -5.15
C ALA A 137 -1.80 0.92 -6.67
N LEU A 138 -1.21 2.05 -7.07
CA LEU A 138 -0.99 2.38 -8.48
C LEU A 138 0.02 1.43 -9.12
N LEU A 139 1.13 1.15 -8.43
CA LEU A 139 2.13 0.21 -8.87
C LEU A 139 1.55 -1.20 -9.05
N ASP A 140 0.86 -1.73 -8.04
CA ASP A 140 0.25 -3.06 -8.05
C ASP A 140 -0.73 -3.19 -9.22
N PHE A 141 -1.56 -2.18 -9.44
CA PHE A 141 -2.46 -2.11 -10.59
C PHE A 141 -1.71 -2.19 -11.92
N THR A 142 -0.67 -1.37 -12.09
CA THR A 142 0.08 -1.35 -13.36
C THR A 142 0.83 -2.66 -13.64
N ILE A 143 1.39 -3.30 -12.61
CA ILE A 143 2.01 -4.63 -12.72
C ILE A 143 0.95 -5.67 -13.07
N ALA A 144 -0.19 -5.67 -12.39
CA ALA A 144 -1.27 -6.61 -12.68
C ALA A 144 -1.81 -6.46 -14.10
N ALA A 145 -2.02 -5.22 -14.55
CA ALA A 145 -2.42 -4.92 -15.91
C ALA A 145 -1.35 -5.41 -16.91
N ALA A 146 -0.07 -5.13 -16.67
CA ALA A 146 1.02 -5.54 -17.55
C ALA A 146 1.13 -7.07 -17.66
N VAL A 147 1.11 -7.79 -16.53
CA VAL A 147 1.15 -9.26 -16.48
C VAL A 147 -0.02 -9.87 -17.25
N LEU A 148 -1.25 -9.37 -17.03
CA LEU A 148 -2.45 -9.90 -17.69
C LEU A 148 -2.50 -9.56 -19.19
N TRP A 149 -2.01 -8.38 -19.59
CA TRP A 149 -1.86 -8.03 -21.01
C TRP A 149 -0.80 -8.89 -21.69
N TRP A 150 0.34 -9.13 -21.04
CA TRP A 150 1.39 -9.95 -21.62
C TRP A 150 1.07 -11.43 -21.63
N TYR A 151 0.36 -11.97 -20.63
CA TYR A 151 -0.23 -13.32 -20.73
C TYR A 151 -1.00 -13.49 -22.04
N ARG A 152 -1.86 -12.52 -22.38
CA ARG A 152 -2.63 -12.51 -23.64
C ARG A 152 -1.78 -12.29 -24.89
N ALA A 153 -0.67 -11.57 -24.77
CA ALA A 153 0.25 -11.35 -25.88
C ALA A 153 0.96 -12.65 -26.30
N PHE A 154 1.15 -13.55 -25.35
CA PHE A 154 1.88 -14.81 -25.54
C PHE A 154 0.99 -16.05 -25.75
N GLU A 155 -0.33 -15.89 -25.64
CA GLU A 155 -1.30 -16.98 -25.80
C GLU A 155 -1.48 -17.41 -27.27
N PRO A 156 -1.39 -18.72 -27.62
CA PRO A 156 -1.48 -19.18 -29.02
C PRO A 156 -2.83 -18.95 -29.70
N SER A 157 -3.92 -18.92 -28.93
CA SER A 157 -5.29 -18.83 -29.44
C SER A 157 -5.64 -17.48 -30.08
N GLY A 158 -4.81 -16.44 -29.86
CA GLY A 158 -5.05 -15.08 -30.33
C GLY A 158 -4.53 -14.80 -31.74
N SER A 159 -5.30 -14.02 -32.51
CA SER A 159 -4.80 -13.50 -33.80
C SER A 159 -3.53 -12.66 -33.58
N PRO A 160 -2.55 -12.69 -34.52
CA PRO A 160 -1.29 -11.97 -34.34
C PRO A 160 -1.46 -10.47 -34.05
N ARG A 161 -2.47 -9.83 -34.66
CA ARG A 161 -2.79 -8.41 -34.38
C ARG A 161 -3.20 -8.19 -32.93
N ARG A 162 -4.02 -9.07 -32.36
CA ARG A 162 -4.45 -8.98 -30.96
C ARG A 162 -3.28 -9.22 -29.99
N ARG A 163 -2.36 -10.12 -30.34
CA ARG A 163 -1.12 -10.35 -29.59
C ARG A 163 -0.22 -9.12 -29.60
N ASP A 164 0.01 -8.54 -30.78
CA ASP A 164 0.77 -7.30 -30.94
C ASP A 164 0.17 -6.16 -30.09
N THR A 165 -1.15 -5.95 -30.18
CA THR A 165 -1.84 -4.91 -29.38
C THR A 165 -1.71 -5.18 -27.88
N ALA A 166 -1.91 -6.42 -27.43
CA ALA A 166 -1.78 -6.79 -26.03
C ALA A 166 -0.34 -6.55 -25.51
N PHE A 167 0.67 -6.82 -26.33
CA PHE A 167 2.07 -6.58 -25.97
C PHE A 167 2.34 -5.08 -25.75
N VAL A 168 1.86 -4.22 -26.65
CA VAL A 168 1.97 -2.76 -26.53
C VAL A 168 1.19 -2.23 -25.32
N CYS A 169 -0.03 -2.72 -25.08
CA CYS A 169 -0.80 -2.35 -23.89
C CYS A 169 -0.08 -2.71 -22.59
N GLY A 170 0.56 -3.88 -22.53
CA GLY A 170 1.37 -4.25 -21.37
C GLY A 170 2.59 -3.34 -21.20
N ALA A 171 3.25 -2.95 -22.29
CA ALA A 171 4.37 -2.00 -22.22
C ALA A 171 3.95 -0.60 -21.75
N LEU A 172 2.78 -0.12 -22.16
CA LEU A 172 2.21 1.13 -21.65
C LEU A 172 1.91 1.04 -20.14
N ALA A 173 1.34 -0.08 -19.68
CA ALA A 173 1.12 -0.29 -18.25
C ALA A 173 2.45 -0.26 -17.46
N LEU A 174 3.51 -0.90 -17.99
CA LEU A 174 4.85 -0.82 -17.38
C LEU A 174 5.43 0.58 -17.36
N ALA A 175 5.19 1.37 -18.41
CA ALA A 175 5.67 2.75 -18.49
C ALA A 175 5.03 3.62 -17.39
N VAL A 176 3.71 3.48 -17.22
CA VAL A 176 2.96 4.12 -16.14
C VAL A 176 3.46 3.65 -14.76
N GLY A 177 3.67 2.34 -14.58
CA GLY A 177 4.23 1.79 -13.34
C GLY A 177 5.65 2.29 -13.05
N THR A 178 6.45 2.52 -14.10
CA THR A 178 7.80 3.09 -13.97
C THR A 178 7.75 4.53 -13.49
N LEU A 179 6.81 5.34 -13.97
CA LEU A 179 6.60 6.69 -13.45
C LEU A 179 5.91 6.72 -12.08
N ALA A 180 5.35 5.61 -11.61
CA ALA A 180 4.78 5.50 -10.26
C ALA A 180 5.83 5.15 -9.20
N LYS A 181 6.70 4.15 -9.46
CA LYS A 181 7.68 3.65 -8.47
C LYS A 181 8.98 3.12 -9.08
N GLY A 182 9.37 3.65 -10.22
CA GLY A 182 10.67 3.38 -10.84
C GLY A 182 10.79 1.96 -11.43
N PRO A 183 12.00 1.39 -11.49
CA PRO A 183 12.25 0.14 -12.23
C PRO A 183 11.60 -1.11 -11.63
N VAL A 184 10.96 -1.01 -10.45
CA VAL A 184 10.28 -2.15 -9.82
C VAL A 184 9.21 -2.75 -10.74
N ALA A 185 8.42 -1.90 -11.41
CA ALA A 185 7.36 -2.35 -12.34
C ALA A 185 7.89 -3.24 -13.48
N PRO A 186 8.88 -2.80 -14.30
CA PRO A 186 9.44 -3.65 -15.34
C PRO A 186 10.21 -4.86 -14.80
N VAL A 187 10.94 -4.72 -13.69
CA VAL A 187 11.71 -5.85 -13.11
C VAL A 187 10.78 -6.98 -12.67
N ILE A 188 9.79 -6.69 -11.82
CA ILE A 188 8.87 -7.71 -11.30
C ILE A 188 8.07 -8.34 -12.44
N THR A 189 7.55 -7.53 -13.37
CA THR A 189 6.77 -8.06 -14.49
C THR A 189 7.61 -8.93 -15.41
N ALA A 190 8.84 -8.53 -15.72
CA ALA A 190 9.75 -9.32 -16.54
C ALA A 190 10.11 -10.66 -15.88
N LEU A 191 10.33 -10.68 -14.56
CA LEU A 191 10.58 -11.92 -13.82
C LEU A 191 9.36 -12.85 -13.83
N VAL A 192 8.15 -12.31 -13.57
CA VAL A 192 6.91 -13.09 -13.57
C VAL A 192 6.60 -13.65 -14.96
N VAL A 193 6.52 -12.78 -15.97
CA VAL A 193 6.15 -13.17 -17.33
C VAL A 193 7.27 -13.98 -17.97
N GLY A 194 8.53 -13.67 -17.70
CA GLY A 194 9.68 -14.43 -18.20
C GLY A 194 9.73 -15.86 -17.66
N ALA A 195 9.56 -16.03 -16.35
CA ALA A 195 9.52 -17.36 -15.72
C ALA A 195 8.32 -18.19 -16.22
N TRP A 196 7.14 -17.58 -16.33
CA TRP A 196 5.96 -18.23 -16.89
C TRP A 196 6.14 -18.58 -18.37
N ALA A 197 6.61 -17.64 -19.20
CA ALA A 197 6.80 -17.85 -20.63
C ALA A 197 7.87 -18.92 -20.92
N LEU A 198 8.90 -19.02 -20.08
CA LEU A 198 9.88 -20.11 -20.17
C LEU A 198 9.23 -21.47 -19.92
N TRP A 199 8.31 -21.56 -18.95
CA TRP A 199 7.54 -22.77 -18.70
C TRP A 199 6.65 -23.12 -19.90
N GLU A 200 5.91 -22.16 -20.46
CA GLU A 200 5.07 -22.39 -21.65
C GLU A 200 5.88 -22.77 -22.88
N ARG A 201 7.04 -22.13 -23.09
CA ARG A 201 7.93 -22.42 -24.23
C ARG A 201 8.42 -23.86 -24.19
N ARG A 202 8.87 -24.36 -23.02
CA ARG A 202 9.32 -25.74 -22.86
C ARG A 202 8.23 -26.75 -23.17
N ALA A 203 6.97 -26.35 -23.03
CA ALA A 203 5.83 -27.18 -23.36
C ALA A 203 5.27 -26.94 -24.77
N GLY A 204 5.95 -26.16 -25.62
CA GLY A 204 5.52 -25.90 -27.00
C GLY A 204 4.27 -25.02 -27.12
N ARG A 205 3.92 -24.27 -26.07
CA ARG A 205 2.64 -23.54 -25.94
C ARG A 205 2.77 -22.01 -25.96
N LEU A 206 3.94 -21.50 -26.34
CA LEU A 206 4.20 -20.06 -26.38
C LEU A 206 4.10 -19.51 -27.80
N ALA A 207 3.37 -18.42 -27.99
CA ALA A 207 3.32 -17.69 -29.25
C ALA A 207 3.97 -16.30 -29.09
N ALA A 208 4.96 -15.96 -29.91
CA ALA A 208 5.65 -14.67 -29.78
C ALA A 208 4.91 -13.52 -30.52
N PRO A 209 4.92 -12.28 -29.96
CA PRO A 209 4.52 -11.09 -30.70
C PRO A 209 5.48 -10.82 -31.87
N ARG A 210 5.02 -10.08 -32.88
CA ARG A 210 5.85 -9.77 -34.07
C ARG A 210 6.93 -8.74 -33.72
N ARG A 211 8.03 -8.71 -34.48
CA ARG A 211 9.12 -7.72 -34.33
C ARG A 211 8.60 -6.27 -34.28
N ARG A 212 7.64 -5.92 -35.13
CA ARG A 212 6.99 -4.59 -35.13
C ARG A 212 6.35 -4.23 -33.78
N ALA A 213 5.78 -5.20 -33.07
CA ALA A 213 5.13 -4.95 -31.78
C ALA A 213 6.17 -4.72 -30.69
N LEU A 214 7.34 -5.37 -30.77
CA LEU A 214 8.47 -5.10 -29.86
C LEU A 214 8.95 -3.66 -30.02
N VAL A 215 9.12 -3.19 -31.26
CA VAL A 215 9.52 -1.81 -31.55
C VAL A 215 8.46 -0.83 -31.06
N LEU A 216 7.18 -1.05 -31.39
CA LEU A 216 6.09 -0.18 -30.93
C LEU A 216 5.95 -0.16 -29.41
N ALA A 217 6.15 -1.29 -28.73
CA ALA A 217 6.13 -1.38 -27.28
C ALA A 217 7.29 -0.58 -26.65
N LEU A 218 8.49 -0.70 -27.21
CA LEU A 218 9.65 0.09 -26.76
C LEU A 218 9.43 1.59 -26.96
N LEU A 219 8.96 1.99 -28.15
CA LEU A 219 8.67 3.40 -28.45
C LEU A 219 7.58 3.94 -27.53
N ALA A 220 6.50 3.18 -27.30
CA ALA A 220 5.43 3.57 -26.39
C ALA A 220 5.93 3.70 -24.93
N TYR A 221 6.78 2.76 -24.48
CA TYR A 221 7.38 2.82 -23.16
C TYR A 221 8.28 4.04 -22.97
N LEU A 222 9.17 4.31 -23.94
CA LEU A 222 10.08 5.45 -23.90
C LEU A 222 9.33 6.78 -24.03
N ALA A 223 8.31 6.86 -24.88
CA ALA A 223 7.51 8.07 -25.05
C ALA A 223 6.81 8.52 -23.75
N VAL A 224 6.46 7.57 -22.87
CA VAL A 224 5.85 7.86 -21.58
C VAL A 224 6.90 8.16 -20.52
N THR A 225 7.96 7.35 -20.42
CA THR A 225 8.92 7.44 -19.32
C THR A 225 9.99 8.50 -19.53
N LEU A 226 10.59 8.55 -20.72
CA LEU A 226 11.78 9.34 -21.00
C LEU A 226 11.59 10.86 -20.80
N PRO A 227 10.46 11.49 -21.17
CA PRO A 227 10.32 12.94 -21.07
C PRO A 227 10.58 13.49 -19.67
N TRP A 228 10.05 12.86 -18.62
CA TRP A 228 10.26 13.33 -17.25
C TRP A 228 11.70 13.12 -16.77
N PHE A 229 12.29 11.95 -17.03
CA PHE A 229 13.68 11.69 -16.67
C PHE A 229 14.64 12.67 -17.35
N VAL A 230 14.42 12.96 -18.64
CA VAL A 230 15.22 13.95 -19.37
C VAL A 230 15.01 15.34 -18.77
N ALA A 231 13.76 15.75 -18.52
CA ALA A 231 13.48 17.06 -17.92
C ALA A 231 14.13 17.23 -16.54
N LEU A 232 14.09 16.19 -15.70
CA LEU A 232 14.75 16.18 -14.39
C LEU A 232 16.27 16.29 -14.53
N ALA A 233 16.87 15.49 -15.43
CA ALA A 233 18.31 15.52 -15.67
C ALA A 233 18.79 16.88 -16.20
N VAL A 234 18.00 17.54 -17.05
CA VAL A 234 18.32 18.88 -17.58
C VAL A 234 18.23 19.95 -16.49
N ARG A 235 17.22 19.87 -15.61
CA ARG A 235 16.98 20.89 -14.58
C ARG A 235 17.87 20.78 -13.35
N VAL A 236 18.20 19.55 -12.94
CA VAL A 236 18.92 19.30 -11.68
C VAL A 236 20.29 18.65 -11.92
N GLY A 237 20.42 17.90 -13.01
CA GLY A 237 21.58 17.08 -13.31
C GLY A 237 21.33 15.59 -13.12
N PRO A 238 22.23 14.73 -13.66
CA PRO A 238 22.08 13.28 -13.59
C PRO A 238 22.17 12.71 -12.16
N GLY A 239 22.71 13.47 -11.20
CA GLY A 239 22.80 13.08 -9.80
C GLY A 239 21.44 12.79 -9.16
N ALA A 240 20.39 13.54 -9.54
CA ALA A 240 19.03 13.31 -9.06
C ALA A 240 18.49 11.93 -9.48
N ILE A 241 18.81 11.50 -10.71
CA ILE A 241 18.43 10.16 -11.19
C ILE A 241 19.24 9.08 -10.47
N ALA A 242 20.54 9.33 -10.24
CA ALA A 242 21.41 8.41 -9.52
C ALA A 242 20.95 8.22 -8.06
N GLU A 243 20.45 9.25 -7.41
CA GLU A 243 19.87 9.16 -6.07
C GLU A 243 18.56 8.34 -6.08
N LEU A 244 17.61 8.70 -6.94
CA LEU A 244 16.31 8.03 -7.05
C LEU A 244 16.44 6.54 -7.38
N ILE A 245 17.21 6.22 -8.42
CA ILE A 245 17.34 4.84 -8.91
C ILE A 245 18.42 4.10 -8.10
N GLY A 246 19.60 4.69 -7.94
CA GLY A 246 20.73 4.05 -7.27
C GLY A 246 20.49 3.89 -5.76
N HIS A 247 20.30 4.99 -5.03
CA HIS A 247 20.16 4.94 -3.57
C HIS A 247 18.79 4.39 -3.15
N TYR A 248 17.70 4.99 -3.63
CA TYR A 248 16.36 4.70 -3.12
C TYR A 248 15.66 3.50 -3.77
N THR A 249 16.18 2.97 -4.88
CA THR A 249 15.66 1.74 -5.49
C THR A 249 16.62 0.56 -5.32
N PHE A 250 17.82 0.61 -5.93
CA PHE A 250 18.79 -0.47 -5.80
C PHE A 250 19.35 -0.59 -4.38
N GLY A 251 19.69 0.53 -3.74
CA GLY A 251 20.17 0.57 -2.37
C GLY A 251 19.16 0.02 -1.36
N ARG A 252 17.85 0.21 -1.58
CA ARG A 252 16.80 -0.45 -0.76
C ARG A 252 16.79 -1.97 -0.95
N TYR A 253 17.07 -2.45 -2.16
CA TYR A 253 17.13 -3.90 -2.42
C TYR A 253 18.35 -4.54 -1.77
N THR A 254 19.53 -3.93 -1.88
CA THR A 254 20.80 -4.51 -1.41
C THR A 254 21.14 -4.16 0.04
N GLY A 255 20.66 -3.03 0.55
CA GLY A 255 20.97 -2.51 1.89
C GLY A 255 19.73 -2.21 2.73
N VAL A 256 19.95 -1.89 4.01
CA VAL A 256 18.90 -1.48 4.94
C VAL A 256 18.83 0.05 4.92
N ILE A 257 17.70 0.59 4.50
CA ILE A 257 17.42 2.02 4.47
C ILE A 257 16.29 2.31 5.48
N GLU A 258 16.37 3.46 6.15
CA GLU A 258 15.36 3.94 7.11
C GLU A 258 15.05 2.96 8.27
N ASN A 259 16.03 2.11 8.65
CA ASN A 259 15.88 1.05 9.67
C ASN A 259 14.75 0.04 9.39
N GLN A 260 14.32 -0.09 8.14
CA GLN A 260 13.24 -0.97 7.72
C GLN A 260 13.80 -2.36 7.37
N THR A 261 14.09 -3.20 8.37
CA THR A 261 14.60 -4.57 8.17
C THR A 261 13.65 -5.64 8.71
N GLY A 262 13.84 -6.87 8.26
CA GLY A 262 13.06 -8.01 8.75
C GLY A 262 13.72 -9.35 8.43
N PRO A 263 13.37 -10.40 9.19
CA PRO A 263 13.90 -11.75 8.98
C PRO A 263 13.49 -12.31 7.61
N LEU A 264 14.11 -13.42 7.19
CA LEU A 264 13.75 -14.08 5.91
C LEU A 264 12.27 -14.46 5.85
N TRP A 265 11.65 -14.84 6.97
CA TRP A 265 10.24 -15.20 7.00
C TRP A 265 9.29 -14.00 7.09
N TYR A 266 9.78 -12.76 7.07
CA TYR A 266 8.99 -11.52 7.29
C TYR A 266 7.70 -11.47 6.47
N TYR A 267 7.74 -11.84 5.19
CA TYR A 267 6.58 -11.76 4.31
C TYR A 267 5.54 -12.88 4.51
N VAL A 268 5.87 -13.96 5.24
CA VAL A 268 4.92 -15.04 5.54
C VAL A 268 3.73 -14.53 6.36
N PRO A 269 3.90 -13.98 7.58
CA PRO A 269 2.77 -13.45 8.35
C PRO A 269 2.13 -12.23 7.67
N VAL A 270 2.90 -11.43 6.93
CA VAL A 270 2.40 -10.25 6.20
C VAL A 270 1.40 -10.66 5.11
N VAL A 271 1.70 -11.70 4.31
CA VAL A 271 0.76 -12.22 3.31
C VAL A 271 -0.42 -12.92 3.97
N ILE A 272 -0.21 -13.64 5.07
CA ILE A 272 -1.30 -14.29 5.81
C ILE A 272 -2.31 -13.26 6.31
N LEU A 273 -1.85 -12.19 6.96
CA LEU A 273 -2.70 -11.09 7.42
C LEU A 273 -3.27 -10.31 6.24
N GLY A 274 -2.44 -10.01 5.23
CA GLY A 274 -2.83 -9.18 4.11
C GLY A 274 -3.87 -9.82 3.19
N PHE A 275 -3.82 -11.13 3.01
CA PHE A 275 -4.77 -11.88 2.21
C PHE A 275 -5.89 -12.53 3.05
N PHE A 276 -5.94 -12.24 4.36
CA PHE A 276 -7.05 -12.64 5.21
C PHE A 276 -8.38 -12.04 4.70
N PRO A 277 -9.51 -12.78 4.72
CA PRO A 277 -9.69 -14.17 5.19
C PRO A 277 -9.39 -15.25 4.14
N TRP A 278 -9.09 -14.85 2.90
CA TRP A 278 -8.94 -15.72 1.75
C TRP A 278 -7.71 -16.64 1.79
N ILE A 279 -6.71 -16.27 2.59
CA ILE A 279 -5.53 -17.09 2.85
C ILE A 279 -5.89 -18.52 3.28
N ALA A 280 -7.03 -18.71 3.96
CA ALA A 280 -7.53 -20.01 4.40
C ALA A 280 -7.69 -21.02 3.24
N PHE A 281 -7.93 -20.55 2.02
CA PHE A 281 -8.13 -21.38 0.83
C PHE A 281 -6.88 -21.51 -0.04
N VAL A 282 -5.84 -20.70 0.19
CA VAL A 282 -4.63 -20.67 -0.65
C VAL A 282 -3.89 -22.02 -0.67
N PRO A 283 -3.67 -22.74 0.45
CA PRO A 283 -2.94 -24.01 0.40
C PRO A 283 -3.60 -25.05 -0.50
N VAL A 284 -4.92 -25.22 -0.39
CA VAL A 284 -5.69 -26.18 -1.20
C VAL A 284 -5.84 -25.72 -2.65
N ALA A 285 -6.00 -24.41 -2.87
CA ALA A 285 -6.04 -23.81 -4.20
C ALA A 285 -4.68 -23.97 -4.93
N ALA A 286 -3.56 -23.76 -4.25
CA ALA A 286 -2.23 -23.93 -4.81
C ALA A 286 -1.95 -25.39 -5.18
N VAL A 287 -2.35 -26.36 -4.35
CA VAL A 287 -2.22 -27.79 -4.68
C VAL A 287 -3.06 -28.16 -5.91
N ALA A 288 -4.30 -27.65 -6.01
CA ALA A 288 -5.15 -27.90 -7.17
C ALA A 288 -4.57 -27.25 -8.44
N ALA A 289 -4.12 -25.99 -8.35
CA ALA A 289 -3.48 -25.28 -9.44
C ALA A 289 -2.19 -25.95 -9.90
N TRP A 290 -1.40 -26.52 -8.97
CA TRP A 290 -0.19 -27.28 -9.31
C TRP A 290 -0.51 -28.56 -10.09
N ARG A 291 -1.61 -29.23 -9.76
CA ARG A 291 -2.09 -30.40 -10.52
C ARG A 291 -2.55 -29.99 -11.92
N GLU A 292 -3.31 -28.90 -12.02
CA GLU A 292 -3.78 -28.34 -13.29
C GLU A 292 -2.64 -27.84 -14.18
N ALA A 293 -1.60 -27.25 -13.57
CA ALA A 293 -0.41 -26.76 -14.24
C ALA A 293 0.36 -27.85 -15.02
N ARG A 294 0.16 -29.13 -14.69
CA ARG A 294 0.73 -30.27 -15.43
C ARG A 294 -0.02 -30.57 -16.73
N GLY A 295 -1.27 -30.13 -16.84
CA GLY A 295 -2.12 -30.36 -18.00
C GLY A 295 -1.85 -29.39 -19.16
N PRO A 296 -2.40 -29.71 -20.36
CA PRO A 296 -2.32 -28.86 -21.56
C PRO A 296 -2.94 -27.47 -21.34
N ASP A 297 -4.06 -27.39 -20.60
CA ASP A 297 -4.86 -26.17 -20.45
C ASP A 297 -4.51 -25.33 -19.21
N GLY A 298 -3.56 -25.79 -18.37
CA GLY A 298 -3.22 -25.14 -17.10
C GLY A 298 -2.38 -23.87 -17.19
N GLY A 299 -2.40 -23.15 -18.33
CA GLY A 299 -1.53 -21.99 -18.56
C GLY A 299 -1.78 -20.84 -17.59
N PHE A 300 -3.05 -20.59 -17.27
CA PHE A 300 -3.43 -19.56 -16.32
C PHE A 300 -3.13 -19.95 -14.86
N ALA A 301 -3.29 -21.23 -14.51
CA ALA A 301 -2.85 -21.77 -13.22
C ALA A 301 -1.32 -21.65 -13.05
N ARG A 302 -0.54 -21.96 -14.10
CA ARG A 302 0.92 -21.74 -14.11
C ARG A 302 1.29 -20.29 -13.90
N LEU A 303 0.61 -19.36 -14.58
CA LEU A 303 0.83 -17.92 -14.38
C LEU A 303 0.56 -17.54 -12.93
N ALA A 304 -0.58 -17.95 -12.36
CA ALA A 304 -0.95 -17.56 -11.01
C ALA A 304 0.02 -18.11 -9.94
N LEU A 305 0.54 -19.33 -10.13
CA LEU A 305 1.58 -19.90 -9.28
C LEU A 305 2.90 -19.14 -9.37
N VAL A 306 3.38 -18.88 -10.60
CA VAL A 306 4.63 -18.13 -10.83
C VAL A 306 4.51 -16.70 -10.32
N TRP A 307 3.39 -16.03 -10.60
CA TRP A 307 3.12 -14.67 -10.17
C TRP A 307 2.96 -14.56 -8.65
N THR A 308 2.48 -15.60 -7.97
CA THR A 308 2.53 -15.62 -6.50
C THR A 308 3.98 -15.76 -6.01
N ALA A 309 4.73 -16.71 -6.56
CA ALA A 309 6.05 -17.06 -6.06
C ALA A 309 7.11 -15.98 -6.32
N VAL A 310 7.11 -15.37 -7.51
CA VAL A 310 8.20 -14.48 -7.94
C VAL A 310 8.29 -13.19 -7.09
N PRO A 311 7.25 -12.37 -6.94
CA PRO A 311 7.33 -11.18 -6.10
C PRO A 311 7.53 -11.54 -4.62
N PHE A 312 6.89 -12.63 -4.15
CA PHE A 312 7.09 -13.11 -2.78
C PHE A 312 8.56 -13.41 -2.49
N LEU A 313 9.21 -14.21 -3.34
CA LEU A 313 10.63 -14.54 -3.18
C LEU A 313 11.53 -13.32 -3.41
N PHE A 314 11.22 -12.48 -4.40
CA PHE A 314 12.01 -11.28 -4.70
C PHE A 314 12.11 -10.37 -3.47
N PHE A 315 10.99 -10.05 -2.82
CA PHE A 315 10.99 -9.19 -1.63
C PHE A 315 11.48 -9.92 -0.38
N THR A 316 11.27 -11.24 -0.26
CA THR A 316 11.87 -12.06 0.82
C THR A 316 13.39 -11.87 0.89
N PHE A 317 14.06 -11.82 -0.25
CA PHE A 317 15.51 -11.61 -0.34
C PHE A 317 15.96 -10.14 -0.37
N ALA A 318 15.04 -9.18 -0.39
CA ALA A 318 15.40 -7.76 -0.29
C ALA A 318 15.86 -7.42 1.14
N SER A 319 16.87 -6.55 1.26
CA SER A 319 17.38 -6.09 2.55
C SER A 319 16.37 -5.20 3.26
N THR A 320 15.86 -4.16 2.58
CA THR A 320 14.80 -3.30 3.11
C THR A 320 13.42 -3.97 2.96
N LYS A 321 12.65 -4.05 4.03
CA LYS A 321 11.33 -4.71 4.04
C LYS A 321 10.22 -3.82 4.60
N LEU A 322 9.22 -3.56 3.76
CA LEU A 322 7.97 -2.92 4.15
C LEU A 322 6.78 -3.85 3.87
N PRO A 323 5.70 -3.82 4.69
CA PRO A 323 4.60 -4.78 4.57
C PRO A 323 3.89 -4.74 3.21
N ASN A 324 3.69 -3.54 2.66
CA ASN A 324 2.97 -3.30 1.41
C ASN A 324 3.76 -3.73 0.15
N TYR A 325 5.07 -3.97 0.22
CA TYR A 325 5.84 -4.38 -0.97
C TYR A 325 5.34 -5.69 -1.58
N VAL A 326 4.84 -6.61 -0.75
CA VAL A 326 4.37 -7.92 -1.23
C VAL A 326 2.94 -7.87 -1.79
N ALA A 327 2.23 -6.73 -1.74
CA ALA A 327 0.85 -6.60 -2.21
C ALA A 327 0.67 -6.98 -3.70
N MET A 328 1.76 -6.92 -4.48
CA MET A 328 1.84 -7.40 -5.87
C MET A 328 1.43 -8.88 -6.07
N VAL A 329 1.43 -9.70 -5.02
CA VAL A 329 1.00 -11.12 -5.10
C VAL A 329 -0.51 -11.30 -5.01
N LEU A 330 -1.25 -10.32 -4.47
CA LEU A 330 -2.67 -10.46 -4.17
C LEU A 330 -3.54 -10.75 -5.40
N PRO A 331 -3.31 -10.13 -6.59
CA PRO A 331 -4.04 -10.48 -7.80
C PRO A 331 -3.88 -11.97 -8.18
N ALA A 332 -2.68 -12.52 -8.06
CA ALA A 332 -2.39 -13.91 -8.39
C ALA A 332 -3.04 -14.88 -7.39
N LEU A 333 -2.98 -14.56 -6.09
CA LEU A 333 -3.68 -15.32 -5.05
C LEU A 333 -5.19 -15.33 -5.26
N ALA A 334 -5.77 -14.18 -5.62
CA ALA A 334 -7.19 -14.06 -5.91
C ALA A 334 -7.61 -14.92 -7.11
N ILE A 335 -6.79 -14.97 -8.16
CA ILE A 335 -6.98 -15.87 -9.30
C ILE A 335 -6.93 -17.33 -8.85
N LEU A 336 -5.92 -17.74 -8.08
CA LEU A 336 -5.79 -19.12 -7.59
C LEU A 336 -7.04 -19.56 -6.80
N VAL A 337 -7.47 -18.74 -5.84
CA VAL A 337 -8.65 -19.02 -5.03
C VAL A 337 -9.91 -19.10 -5.89
N ALA A 338 -10.07 -18.20 -6.86
CA ALA A 338 -11.23 -18.18 -7.75
C ALA A 338 -11.33 -19.43 -8.65
N LEU A 339 -10.20 -19.84 -9.25
CA LEU A 339 -10.15 -21.08 -10.05
C LEU A 339 -10.51 -22.30 -9.20
N TRP A 340 -10.05 -22.33 -7.96
CA TRP A 340 -10.34 -23.44 -7.05
C TRP A 340 -11.81 -23.48 -6.61
N PHE A 341 -12.45 -22.33 -6.36
CA PHE A 341 -13.88 -22.28 -6.01
C PHE A 341 -14.81 -22.82 -7.12
N GLU A 342 -14.37 -22.85 -8.38
CA GLU A 342 -15.13 -23.53 -9.45
C GLU A 342 -15.17 -25.05 -9.27
N ARG A 343 -14.11 -25.64 -8.69
CA ARG A 343 -14.08 -27.07 -8.32
C ARG A 343 -15.04 -27.34 -7.16
N VAL A 344 -15.05 -26.46 -6.15
CA VAL A 344 -16.00 -26.51 -5.02
C VAL A 344 -17.44 -26.46 -5.51
N ARG A 345 -17.74 -25.57 -6.45
CA ARG A 345 -19.07 -25.48 -7.08
C ARG A 345 -19.44 -26.77 -7.82
N ALA A 346 -18.49 -27.37 -8.54
CA ALA A 346 -18.72 -28.64 -9.23
C ALA A 346 -18.94 -29.83 -8.27
N GLY A 347 -18.78 -29.61 -6.96
CA GLY A 347 -18.94 -30.62 -5.91
C GLY A 347 -17.63 -31.31 -5.53
N ALA A 348 -16.53 -31.03 -6.25
CA ALA A 348 -15.20 -31.48 -5.88
C ALA A 348 -14.68 -30.67 -4.67
N ASP A 349 -13.75 -31.23 -3.90
CA ASP A 349 -13.00 -30.51 -2.85
C ASP A 349 -13.85 -29.83 -1.74
N ARG A 350 -15.14 -30.14 -1.63
CA ARG A 350 -16.06 -29.57 -0.62
C ARG A 350 -15.56 -29.74 0.82
N ARG A 351 -15.08 -30.93 1.16
CA ARG A 351 -14.54 -31.21 2.51
C ARG A 351 -13.34 -30.31 2.80
N ALA A 352 -12.45 -30.13 1.83
CA ALA A 352 -11.31 -29.22 1.96
C ALA A 352 -11.77 -27.77 2.14
N ALA A 353 -12.81 -27.33 1.44
CA ALA A 353 -13.38 -25.98 1.61
C ALA A 353 -14.01 -25.74 2.99
N ILE A 354 -14.69 -26.74 3.56
CA ILE A 354 -15.20 -26.67 4.92
C ILE A 354 -14.04 -26.57 5.93
N ILE A 355 -13.04 -27.45 5.80
CA ILE A 355 -11.86 -27.44 6.69
C ILE A 355 -11.13 -26.09 6.61
N SER A 356 -10.89 -25.58 5.39
CA SER A 356 -10.30 -24.26 5.17
C SER A 356 -11.09 -23.16 5.85
N ALA A 357 -12.41 -23.08 5.66
CA ALA A 357 -13.24 -22.06 6.29
C ALA A 357 -13.19 -22.14 7.83
N LEU A 358 -13.14 -23.34 8.41
CA LEU A 358 -13.01 -23.55 9.86
C LEU A 358 -11.67 -23.09 10.44
N THR A 359 -10.63 -22.89 9.62
CA THR A 359 -9.36 -22.29 10.09
C THR A 359 -9.46 -20.80 10.39
N ILE A 360 -10.45 -20.10 9.81
CA ILE A 360 -10.64 -18.65 10.00
C ILE A 360 -10.88 -18.31 11.49
N PRO A 361 -11.81 -18.97 12.20
CA PRO A 361 -11.97 -18.83 13.65
C PRO A 361 -10.70 -19.04 14.46
N VAL A 362 -9.92 -20.08 14.12
CA VAL A 362 -8.67 -20.40 14.82
C VAL A 362 -7.66 -19.28 14.63
N PHE A 363 -7.56 -18.75 13.42
CA PHE A 363 -6.69 -17.61 13.12
C PHE A 363 -7.12 -16.34 13.86
N VAL A 364 -8.41 -16.01 13.89
CA VAL A 364 -8.95 -14.87 14.65
C VAL A 364 -8.60 -15.00 16.14
N GLY A 365 -8.78 -16.18 16.72
CA GLY A 365 -8.40 -16.46 18.11
C GLY A 365 -6.89 -16.30 18.35
N ALA A 366 -6.05 -16.77 17.43
CA ALA A 366 -4.60 -16.62 17.51
C ALA A 366 -4.15 -15.16 17.42
N VAL A 367 -4.77 -14.35 16.53
CA VAL A 367 -4.50 -12.91 16.42
C VAL A 367 -4.95 -12.18 17.67
N ALA A 368 -6.14 -12.49 18.22
CA ALA A 368 -6.62 -11.89 19.46
C ALA A 368 -5.66 -12.18 20.64
N PHE A 369 -5.18 -13.42 20.75
CA PHE A 369 -4.17 -13.79 21.75
C PHE A 369 -2.84 -13.06 21.53
N ALA A 370 -2.39 -12.92 20.28
CA ALA A 370 -1.17 -12.19 19.96
C ALA A 370 -1.28 -10.70 20.31
N ILE A 371 -2.43 -10.07 20.03
CA ILE A 371 -2.72 -8.67 20.41
C ILE A 371 -2.68 -8.50 21.93
N ASP A 372 -3.33 -9.38 22.69
CA ASP A 372 -3.31 -9.33 24.17
C ASP A 372 -1.87 -9.45 24.71
N ARG A 373 -1.11 -10.45 24.25
CA ARG A 373 0.28 -10.65 24.68
C ARG A 373 1.18 -9.47 24.31
N PHE A 374 1.09 -9.00 23.07
CA PHE A 374 1.87 -7.86 22.60
C PHE A 374 1.53 -6.59 23.36
N SER A 375 0.24 -6.35 23.61
CA SER A 375 -0.25 -5.19 24.33
C SER A 375 0.31 -5.12 25.75
N ARG A 376 0.23 -6.22 26.51
CA ARG A 376 0.79 -6.30 27.87
C ARG A 376 2.31 -6.13 27.89
N SER A 377 3.03 -6.74 26.95
CA SER A 377 4.49 -6.61 26.87
C SER A 377 4.97 -5.21 26.53
N ASN A 378 4.15 -4.41 25.83
CA ASN A 378 4.52 -3.06 25.38
C ASN A 378 3.78 -1.93 26.13
N ARG A 379 3.03 -2.25 27.20
CA ARG A 379 2.24 -1.28 27.98
C ARG A 379 1.24 -0.50 27.10
N LEU A 380 0.62 -1.22 26.17
CA LEU A 380 -0.44 -0.71 25.29
C LEU A 380 -1.83 -1.17 25.76
N ASP A 381 -1.95 -1.65 26.99
CA ASP A 381 -3.17 -2.22 27.55
C ASP A 381 -4.30 -1.20 27.62
N VAL A 382 -3.98 0.05 27.98
CA VAL A 382 -4.94 1.17 27.95
C VAL A 382 -5.39 1.50 26.52
N ASP A 383 -4.43 1.58 25.58
CA ASP A 383 -4.72 1.88 24.17
C ASP A 383 -5.59 0.79 23.53
N VAL A 384 -5.29 -0.48 23.82
CA VAL A 384 -6.07 -1.63 23.35
C VAL A 384 -7.43 -1.71 24.04
N ALA A 385 -7.52 -1.38 25.33
CA ALA A 385 -8.79 -1.30 26.04
C ALA A 385 -9.74 -0.29 25.40
N ALA A 386 -9.22 0.85 24.93
CA ALA A 386 -10.00 1.88 24.23
C ALA A 386 -10.64 1.38 22.93
N VAL A 387 -10.05 0.37 22.28
CA VAL A 387 -10.57 -0.23 21.03
C VAL A 387 -11.08 -1.66 21.20
N ASN A 388 -11.19 -2.16 22.43
CA ASN A 388 -11.46 -3.59 22.68
C ASN A 388 -12.84 -4.03 22.17
N HIS A 389 -13.86 -3.19 22.33
CA HIS A 389 -15.20 -3.49 21.82
C HIS A 389 -15.21 -3.65 20.29
N GLN A 390 -14.42 -2.83 19.59
CA GLN A 390 -14.24 -2.88 18.14
C GLN A 390 -13.50 -4.17 17.75
N LEU A 391 -12.43 -4.53 18.46
CA LEU A 391 -11.68 -5.78 18.22
C LEU A 391 -12.55 -7.04 18.44
N VAL A 392 -13.36 -7.06 19.51
CA VAL A 392 -14.30 -8.17 19.78
C VAL A 392 -15.36 -8.25 18.70
N PHE A 393 -15.95 -7.12 18.29
CA PHE A 393 -16.93 -7.09 17.21
C PHE A 393 -16.34 -7.62 15.90
N LEU A 394 -15.13 -7.19 15.53
CA LEU A 394 -14.41 -7.68 14.36
C LEU A 394 -14.23 -9.20 14.40
N GLY A 395 -13.82 -9.74 15.56
CA GLY A 395 -13.68 -11.17 15.77
C GLY A 395 -15.00 -11.91 15.59
N VAL A 396 -16.05 -11.49 16.28
CA VAL A 396 -17.38 -12.13 16.22
C VAL A 396 -17.98 -12.07 14.81
N ALA A 397 -17.88 -10.94 14.12
CA ALA A 397 -18.39 -10.79 12.76
C ALA A 397 -17.70 -11.77 11.80
N MET A 398 -16.39 -11.95 11.92
CA MET A 398 -15.63 -12.87 11.09
C MET A 398 -15.89 -14.35 11.43
N LEU A 399 -16.14 -14.66 12.71
CA LEU A 399 -16.60 -15.99 13.14
C LEU A 399 -17.95 -16.34 12.50
N LEU A 400 -18.92 -15.42 12.56
CA LEU A 400 -20.24 -15.60 11.95
C LEU A 400 -20.14 -15.73 10.42
N GLY A 401 -19.34 -14.89 9.77
CA GLY A 401 -19.10 -14.97 8.33
C GLY A 401 -18.48 -16.30 7.89
N SER A 402 -17.51 -16.79 8.66
CA SER A 402 -16.93 -18.13 8.44
C SER A 402 -17.97 -19.24 8.60
N LEU A 403 -18.79 -19.20 9.67
CA LEU A 403 -19.82 -20.22 9.90
C LEU A 403 -20.88 -20.23 8.80
N LEU A 404 -21.35 -19.05 8.37
CA LEU A 404 -22.28 -18.93 7.24
C LEU A 404 -21.67 -19.46 5.94
N THR A 405 -20.37 -19.23 5.74
CA THR A 405 -19.62 -19.79 4.60
C THR A 405 -19.57 -21.31 4.66
N VAL A 406 -19.32 -21.91 5.84
CA VAL A 406 -19.36 -23.37 6.03
C VAL A 406 -20.75 -23.93 5.71
N VAL A 407 -21.82 -23.29 6.22
CA VAL A 407 -23.21 -23.70 5.95
C VAL A 407 -23.52 -23.62 4.45
N ALA A 408 -23.09 -22.53 3.80
CA ALA A 408 -23.27 -22.34 2.36
C ALA A 408 -22.51 -23.41 1.56
N ILE A 409 -21.27 -23.72 1.94
CA ILE A 409 -20.47 -24.78 1.31
C ILE A 409 -21.14 -26.13 1.52
N ALA A 410 -21.70 -26.44 2.69
CA ALA A 410 -22.24 -27.76 3.03
C ALA A 410 -23.44 -28.20 2.18
N ARG A 411 -24.25 -27.28 1.64
CA ARG A 411 -25.43 -27.60 0.80
C ARG A 411 -25.16 -27.35 -0.68
N ARG A 412 -25.45 -28.34 -1.56
CA ARG A 412 -24.99 -28.31 -2.97
C ARG A 412 -25.60 -27.14 -3.73
N ALA A 413 -26.85 -26.82 -3.41
CA ALA A 413 -27.58 -25.68 -3.97
C ALA A 413 -26.95 -24.32 -3.63
N THR A 414 -26.24 -24.20 -2.51
CA THR A 414 -25.70 -22.92 -2.01
C THR A 414 -24.18 -22.82 -2.07
N ALA A 415 -23.47 -23.89 -2.45
CA ALA A 415 -22.01 -23.88 -2.51
C ALA A 415 -21.46 -22.80 -3.44
N SER A 416 -22.21 -22.47 -4.50
CA SER A 416 -21.92 -21.37 -5.39
C SER A 416 -21.93 -19.99 -4.70
N TRP A 417 -22.68 -19.81 -3.63
CA TRP A 417 -22.78 -18.53 -2.91
C TRP A 417 -21.68 -18.33 -1.87
N SER A 418 -20.96 -19.38 -1.49
CA SER A 418 -19.97 -19.35 -0.41
C SER A 418 -18.90 -18.24 -0.49
N PRO A 419 -18.22 -17.97 -1.62
CA PRO A 419 -17.28 -16.85 -1.67
C PRO A 419 -17.98 -15.49 -1.49
N TYR A 420 -19.20 -15.32 -1.98
CA TYR A 420 -19.93 -14.05 -1.84
C TYR A 420 -20.33 -13.78 -0.38
N VAL A 421 -20.68 -14.82 0.37
CA VAL A 421 -20.98 -14.72 1.81
C VAL A 421 -19.75 -14.23 2.58
N LEU A 422 -18.59 -14.87 2.37
CA LEU A 422 -17.37 -14.47 3.05
C LEU A 422 -16.90 -13.08 2.62
N ALA A 423 -17.00 -12.75 1.33
CA ALA A 423 -16.67 -11.45 0.79
C ALA A 423 -17.53 -10.34 1.40
N LEU A 424 -18.83 -10.56 1.58
CA LEU A 424 -19.72 -9.60 2.21
C LEU A 424 -19.30 -9.33 3.66
N THR A 425 -19.00 -10.38 4.43
CA THR A 425 -18.53 -10.21 5.82
C THR A 425 -17.15 -9.56 5.89
N SER A 426 -16.24 -9.88 4.97
CA SER A 426 -14.91 -9.26 4.91
C SER A 426 -14.99 -7.80 4.48
N GLY A 427 -15.83 -7.47 3.50
CA GLY A 427 -16.07 -6.09 3.07
C GLY A 427 -16.72 -5.25 4.18
N ALA A 428 -17.71 -5.80 4.88
CA ALA A 428 -18.31 -5.15 6.05
C ALA A 428 -17.28 -4.94 7.18
N LEU A 429 -16.38 -5.91 7.40
CA LEU A 429 -15.28 -5.79 8.34
C LEU A 429 -14.33 -4.64 7.96
N VAL A 430 -13.91 -4.56 6.70
CA VAL A 430 -13.04 -3.47 6.23
C VAL A 430 -13.74 -2.12 6.40
N LEU A 431 -15.03 -2.04 6.05
CA LEU A 431 -15.81 -0.82 6.24
C LEU A 431 -15.95 -0.43 7.71
N PHE A 432 -16.12 -1.40 8.60
CA PHE A 432 -16.14 -1.14 10.03
C PHE A 432 -14.78 -0.63 10.53
N ILE A 433 -13.67 -1.21 10.06
CA ILE A 433 -12.33 -0.71 10.37
C ILE A 433 -12.22 0.76 9.95
N ALA A 434 -12.55 1.04 8.70
CA ALA A 434 -12.44 2.37 8.09
C ALA A 434 -13.35 3.44 8.72
N LEU A 435 -14.61 3.08 9.02
CA LEU A 435 -15.65 4.03 9.41
C LEU A 435 -15.82 4.14 10.93
N VAL A 436 -15.32 3.16 11.69
CA VAL A 436 -15.55 3.08 13.15
C VAL A 436 -14.24 2.87 13.90
N ALA A 437 -13.47 1.84 13.59
CA ALA A 437 -12.27 1.52 14.38
C ALA A 437 -11.15 2.57 14.22
N GLU A 438 -10.89 3.01 12.98
CA GLU A 438 -9.88 4.01 12.67
C GLU A 438 -10.20 5.38 13.33
N PRO A 439 -11.43 5.92 13.25
CA PRO A 439 -11.81 7.14 13.98
C PRO A 439 -11.65 7.04 15.51
N VAL A 440 -11.87 5.87 16.10
CA VAL A 440 -11.67 5.67 17.55
C VAL A 440 -10.19 5.63 17.90
N ALA A 441 -9.34 5.13 17.00
CA ALA A 441 -7.88 5.12 17.19
C ALA A 441 -7.21 6.46 16.85
N GLU A 442 -7.89 7.34 16.10
CA GLU A 442 -7.37 8.64 15.64
C GLU A 442 -6.76 9.52 16.76
N PRO A 443 -7.38 9.67 17.95
CA PRO A 443 -6.82 10.48 19.03
C PRO A 443 -5.49 9.95 19.58
N LEU A 444 -5.13 8.68 19.30
CA LEU A 444 -3.88 8.06 19.75
C LEU A 444 -2.66 8.51 18.91
N LYS A 445 -2.88 9.21 17.79
CA LYS A 445 -1.81 9.75 16.95
C LYS A 445 -1.19 10.98 17.63
N PRO A 446 0.14 11.03 17.85
CA PRO A 446 0.76 12.09 18.62
C PRO A 446 0.86 13.43 17.86
N ILE A 447 1.09 13.39 16.55
CA ILE A 447 1.43 14.58 15.77
C ILE A 447 0.25 15.51 15.48
N PRO A 448 -0.92 15.04 15.01
CA PRO A 448 -2.01 15.96 14.65
C PRO A 448 -2.50 16.87 15.79
N PRO A 449 -2.65 16.39 17.05
CA PRO A 449 -2.97 17.26 18.17
C PRO A 449 -1.89 18.32 18.45
N ILE A 450 -0.61 17.93 18.38
CA ILE A 450 0.52 18.85 18.59
C ILE A 450 0.57 19.91 17.50
N ALA A 451 0.44 19.51 16.23
CA ALA A 451 0.44 20.43 15.10
C ALA A 451 -0.67 21.48 15.23
N ARG A 452 -1.89 21.06 15.61
CA ARG A 452 -2.99 21.99 15.88
C ARG A 452 -2.70 22.94 17.04
N ALA A 453 -2.03 22.46 18.10
CA ALA A 453 -1.64 23.32 19.21
C ALA A 453 -0.63 24.39 18.76
N ILE A 454 0.37 24.00 17.96
CA ILE A 454 1.34 24.93 17.37
C ILE A 454 0.62 25.95 16.48
N ASP A 455 -0.22 25.50 15.55
CA ASP A 455 -0.93 26.38 14.59
C ASP A 455 -1.88 27.38 15.26
N ALA A 456 -2.47 27.02 16.40
CA ALA A 456 -3.39 27.89 17.12
C ALA A 456 -2.71 29.11 17.76
N THR A 457 -1.40 29.02 18.04
CA THR A 457 -0.68 30.01 18.85
C THR A 457 0.53 30.62 18.15
N ARG A 458 1.11 29.92 17.16
CA ARG A 458 2.33 30.39 16.49
C ARG A 458 2.08 31.68 15.71
N LYS A 459 3.13 32.50 15.62
CA LYS A 459 3.17 33.71 14.79
C LYS A 459 3.98 33.44 13.51
N PRO A 460 3.77 34.25 12.46
CA PRO A 460 4.65 34.24 11.29
C PRO A 460 6.11 34.50 11.72
N GLY A 461 7.02 33.59 11.34
CA GLY A 461 8.44 33.66 11.70
C GLY A 461 8.87 32.73 12.85
N ASP A 462 7.92 32.13 13.58
CA ASP A 462 8.24 31.14 14.60
C ASP A 462 8.87 29.89 13.96
N THR A 463 9.89 29.33 14.62
CA THR A 463 10.54 28.10 14.17
C THR A 463 9.83 26.88 14.71
N ILE A 464 9.72 25.82 13.91
CA ILE A 464 9.19 24.52 14.33
C ILE A 464 10.31 23.51 14.22
N ALA A 465 10.51 22.72 15.27
CA ALA A 465 11.54 21.70 15.31
C ALA A 465 11.02 20.38 15.87
N ILE A 466 11.61 19.27 15.46
CA ILE A 466 11.32 17.94 15.98
C ILE A 466 12.61 17.16 16.21
N GLY A 467 12.68 16.41 17.30
CA GLY A 467 13.84 15.58 17.59
C GLY A 467 13.56 14.47 18.60
N GLY A 468 14.06 13.29 18.29
CA GLY A 468 13.90 12.08 19.11
C GLY A 468 12.53 11.40 19.02
N VAL A 469 11.59 11.91 18.22
CA VAL A 469 10.24 11.35 18.01
C VAL A 469 10.00 11.10 16.52
N SER A 470 9.28 10.03 16.20
CA SER A 470 8.84 9.76 14.83
C SER A 470 7.68 10.68 14.41
N GLY A 471 7.56 10.97 13.12
CA GLY A 471 6.46 11.77 12.57
C GLY A 471 6.84 13.16 12.11
N GLY A 472 8.11 13.41 11.79
CA GLY A 472 8.57 14.66 11.18
C GLY A 472 7.77 15.03 9.93
N ASN A 473 7.49 14.08 9.04
CA ASN A 473 6.67 14.34 7.84
C ASN A 473 5.22 14.71 8.18
N GLY A 474 4.68 14.14 9.26
CA GLY A 474 3.37 14.56 9.76
C GLY A 474 3.38 15.99 10.26
N LEU A 475 4.45 16.39 10.96
CA LEU A 475 4.58 17.76 11.46
C LEU A 475 4.72 18.72 10.27
N ILE A 476 5.57 18.41 9.30
CA ILE A 476 5.73 19.17 8.05
C ILE A 476 4.37 19.36 7.35
N PHE A 477 3.61 18.29 7.17
CA PHE A 477 2.32 18.36 6.48
C PHE A 477 1.28 19.20 7.23
N TYR A 478 1.19 19.03 8.56
CA TYR A 478 0.14 19.69 9.35
C TYR A 478 0.49 21.13 9.76
N THR A 479 1.76 21.47 9.96
CA THR A 479 2.18 22.85 10.30
C THR A 479 2.79 23.60 9.12
N ALA A 480 2.85 23.00 7.93
CA ALA A 480 3.60 23.51 6.77
C ALA A 480 5.14 23.63 7.01
N PRO A 481 5.95 23.56 5.94
CA PRO A 481 7.40 23.81 5.97
C PRO A 481 7.76 25.27 6.33
N PRO A 482 8.99 25.51 6.84
CA PRO A 482 9.99 24.49 7.19
C PRO A 482 9.82 23.94 8.61
N VAL A 483 10.08 22.65 8.77
CA VAL A 483 10.28 22.00 10.08
C VAL A 483 11.73 21.52 10.18
N HIS A 484 12.41 21.89 11.26
CA HIS A 484 13.81 21.54 11.51
C HIS A 484 13.91 20.20 12.26
N ASP A 485 14.73 19.27 11.78
CA ASP A 485 15.01 18.00 12.46
C ASP A 485 16.35 18.10 13.21
N PHE A 486 16.35 17.84 14.51
CA PHE A 486 17.56 17.77 15.32
C PHE A 486 17.78 16.36 15.90
N LYS A 487 19.02 15.87 15.76
CA LYS A 487 19.39 14.51 16.17
C LYS A 487 20.00 14.41 17.56
N ASN A 488 20.50 15.52 18.09
CA ASN A 488 21.24 15.57 19.35
C ASN A 488 21.07 16.93 20.03
N ASN A 489 21.65 17.06 21.23
CA ASN A 489 21.57 18.31 21.99
C ASN A 489 22.21 19.49 21.24
N ALA A 490 23.28 19.28 20.47
CA ALA A 490 23.91 20.37 19.71
C ALA A 490 22.95 20.94 18.65
N GLY A 491 22.27 20.09 17.89
CA GLY A 491 21.26 20.54 16.91
C GLY A 491 20.04 21.20 17.58
N PHE A 492 19.65 20.74 18.78
CA PHE A 492 18.63 21.44 19.57
C PHE A 492 19.09 22.85 19.96
N VAL A 493 20.33 22.97 20.47
CA VAL A 493 20.92 24.26 20.85
C VAL A 493 20.98 25.19 19.65
N GLU A 494 21.48 24.73 18.51
CA GLU A 494 21.49 25.49 17.25
C GLU A 494 20.10 26.02 16.89
N THR A 495 19.09 25.15 16.95
CA THR A 495 17.69 25.50 16.65
C THR A 495 17.17 26.64 17.53
N VAL A 496 17.36 26.56 18.86
CA VAL A 496 16.82 27.58 19.78
C VAL A 496 17.70 28.83 19.84
N CYS A 497 18.99 28.71 19.54
CA CYS A 497 19.93 29.83 19.55
C CYS A 497 19.81 30.71 18.30
N ASP A 498 19.50 30.11 17.15
CA ASP A 498 19.33 30.85 15.89
C ASP A 498 17.93 31.46 15.74
N ASN A 499 16.99 31.13 16.64
CA ASN A 499 15.60 31.53 16.51
C ASN A 499 15.04 32.05 17.84
N PRO A 500 14.50 33.28 17.88
CA PRO A 500 14.01 33.86 19.12
C PRO A 500 12.73 33.19 19.65
N GLU A 501 11.98 32.52 18.77
CA GLU A 501 10.73 31.81 19.07
C GLU A 501 10.77 30.43 18.40
N ALA A 502 10.72 29.36 19.20
CA ALA A 502 10.80 27.99 18.70
C ALA A 502 9.78 27.04 19.39
N TRP A 503 9.08 26.27 18.57
CA TRP A 503 8.16 25.20 18.96
C TRP A 503 8.83 23.85 18.73
N VAL A 504 9.20 23.18 19.82
CA VAL A 504 10.03 21.97 19.77
C VAL A 504 9.23 20.74 20.18
N VAL A 505 9.09 19.78 19.27
CA VAL A 505 8.45 18.49 19.50
C VAL A 505 9.51 17.45 19.85
N THR A 506 9.38 16.79 21.01
CA THR A 506 10.36 15.80 21.48
C THR A 506 9.74 14.70 22.33
N ARG A 507 10.55 13.73 22.77
CA ARG A 507 10.07 12.64 23.64
C ARG A 507 9.72 13.24 25.01
N PRO A 508 8.62 12.79 25.65
CA PRO A 508 8.22 13.35 26.93
C PRO A 508 9.26 13.18 28.04
N GLN A 509 10.08 12.13 27.98
CA GLN A 509 11.21 11.93 28.90
C GLN A 509 12.37 12.91 28.68
N ASP A 510 12.54 13.43 27.47
CA ASP A 510 13.59 14.40 27.13
C ASP A 510 13.11 15.85 27.32
N ALA A 511 11.80 16.07 27.36
CA ALA A 511 11.19 17.40 27.33
C ALA A 511 11.68 18.31 28.47
N GLN A 512 11.72 17.79 29.70
CA GLN A 512 12.16 18.55 30.86
C GLN A 512 13.64 18.93 30.75
N ARG A 513 14.48 17.95 30.37
CA ARG A 513 15.92 18.13 30.19
C ARG A 513 16.23 19.16 29.10
N LEU A 514 15.50 19.13 27.97
CA LEU A 514 15.69 20.10 26.88
C LEU A 514 15.18 21.49 27.27
N ALA A 515 14.09 21.60 28.05
CA ALA A 515 13.63 22.87 28.59
C ALA A 515 14.65 23.47 29.57
N GLU A 516 15.26 22.66 30.44
CA GLU A 516 16.35 23.09 31.32
C GLU A 516 17.59 23.56 30.55
N LEU A 517 17.94 22.84 29.48
CA LEU A 517 19.04 23.23 28.57
C LEU A 517 18.78 24.59 27.91
N ALA A 518 17.56 24.85 27.43
CA ALA A 518 17.18 26.15 26.87
C ALA A 518 17.24 27.27 27.92
N ARG A 519 16.82 27.00 29.17
CA ARG A 519 16.93 27.97 30.27
C ARG A 519 18.37 28.30 30.63
N ALA A 520 19.27 27.32 30.55
CA ALA A 520 20.69 27.53 30.76
C ALA A 520 21.33 28.46 29.69
N LEU A 521 20.67 28.59 28.53
CA LEU A 521 21.06 29.49 27.43
C LEU A 521 20.37 30.86 27.50
N HIS A 522 19.78 31.22 28.64
CA HIS A 522 19.03 32.46 28.84
C HIS A 522 17.72 32.59 28.04
N HIS A 523 17.14 31.48 27.59
CA HIS A 523 15.78 31.45 27.04
C HIS A 523 14.75 31.12 28.13
N THR A 524 13.51 31.59 27.97
CA THR A 524 12.33 31.03 28.63
C THR A 524 11.90 29.77 27.89
N ALA A 525 11.63 28.69 28.62
CA ALA A 525 11.20 27.43 28.04
C ALA A 525 10.13 26.76 28.92
N GLU A 526 9.00 26.41 28.31
CA GLU A 526 7.87 25.76 28.98
C GLU A 526 7.41 24.53 28.20
N VAL A 527 7.08 23.45 28.93
CA VAL A 527 6.44 22.26 28.34
C VAL A 527 4.95 22.53 28.23
N VAL A 528 4.52 23.02 27.06
CA VAL A 528 3.14 23.47 26.79
C VAL A 528 2.16 22.31 26.72
N MET A 529 2.61 21.16 26.21
CA MET A 529 1.72 20.02 26.00
C MET A 529 2.47 18.70 26.13
N ARG A 530 1.79 17.69 26.66
CA ARG A 530 2.14 16.27 26.47
C ARG A 530 0.96 15.60 25.79
N THR A 531 1.22 14.75 24.80
CA THR A 531 0.13 14.07 24.06
C THR A 531 -0.79 13.32 25.04
N PRO A 532 -2.11 13.33 24.80
CA PRO A 532 -3.09 12.68 25.68
C PRO A 532 -3.01 11.17 25.54
N SER A 533 -2.03 10.55 26.19
CA SER A 533 -2.14 9.17 26.66
C SER A 533 -2.23 9.26 28.18
N PRO A 534 -3.28 8.71 28.81
CA PRO A 534 -3.51 8.84 30.25
C PRO A 534 -2.35 8.35 31.13
N GLN A 535 -1.44 7.53 30.58
CA GLN A 535 -0.32 6.94 31.32
C GLN A 535 1.04 7.03 30.60
N HIS A 536 1.08 7.10 29.26
CA HIS A 536 2.34 7.06 28.48
C HIS A 536 2.33 8.07 27.31
N PRO A 537 2.55 9.38 27.57
CA PRO A 537 2.65 10.36 26.50
C PRO A 537 3.74 9.92 25.50
N ARG A 538 3.47 10.06 24.19
CA ARG A 538 4.39 9.62 23.12
C ARG A 538 5.20 10.79 22.56
N ALA A 539 4.70 12.01 22.71
CA ALA A 539 5.40 13.24 22.36
C ALA A 539 5.08 14.34 23.36
N ALA A 540 5.95 15.34 23.44
CA ALA A 540 5.78 16.56 24.20
C ALA A 540 6.16 17.75 23.33
N LEU A 541 5.47 18.87 23.57
CA LEU A 541 5.71 20.16 22.94
C LEU A 541 6.35 21.09 23.97
N ILE A 542 7.48 21.67 23.58
CA ILE A 542 8.17 22.73 24.33
C ILE A 542 8.01 24.02 23.52
N HIS A 543 7.64 25.10 24.18
CA HIS A 543 7.73 26.45 23.61
C HIS A 543 8.93 27.14 24.24
N VAL A 544 9.84 27.60 23.39
CA VAL A 544 11.10 28.24 23.76
C VAL A 544 11.10 29.64 23.19
N THR A 545 11.36 30.63 24.04
CA THR A 545 11.37 32.04 23.69
C THR A 545 12.60 32.71 24.30
N GLY A 546 13.33 33.54 23.57
CA GLY A 546 14.51 34.21 24.12
C GLY A 546 15.35 34.94 23.09
N PRO A 547 16.44 35.61 23.52
CA PRO A 547 17.35 36.28 22.61
C PRO A 547 18.16 35.29 21.77
N LEU A 548 18.69 35.74 20.63
CA LEU A 548 19.66 34.95 19.86
C LEU A 548 20.93 34.72 20.68
N CYS A 549 21.49 33.51 20.62
CA CYS A 549 22.76 33.22 21.29
C CYS A 549 23.92 33.94 20.57
N PRO A 550 24.96 34.37 21.32
CA PRO A 550 26.16 34.93 20.70
C PRO A 550 26.86 33.86 19.85
N ARG A 551 27.15 34.20 18.58
CA ARG A 551 27.99 33.37 17.70
C ARG A 551 29.45 33.55 18.12
N ASN A 552 29.95 32.67 18.99
CA ASN A 552 31.37 32.58 19.32
C ASN A 552 32.08 31.54 18.46
#